data_AF-M5EG10-F1
#
_entry.id   AF-M5EG10-F1
#
_cell.length_a   1.000
_cell.length_b   1.000
_cell.length_c   1.000
_cell.angle_alpha   90.00
_cell.angle_beta   90.00
_cell.angle_gamma   90.00
#
_symmetry.space_group_name_H-M   'P 1'
#
loop_
_entity.id
_entity.type
_entity.pdbx_description
1 polymer ?
#
loop_
_entity_poly.entity_id
_entity_poly.type
_entity_poly.pdbx_seq_one_letter_code
_entity_poly.pdbx_strand_id
1 'polypeptide(L)'
;MAKSLTTIVKIVRLMKDSDVKISRKALFLVPLAYLIFPFDLVGDFFPILGQIDDIAVFVVMWPILKNILSKYDRGDPDLEKSKKDPDAIDIDDYTVE
;
A
#
# COMPACT_ATOMS: atom_id res chain seq x y z
N MET A 1 27.96 -0.92 29.63
CA MET A 1 26.64 -0.41 30.08
C MET A 1 26.64 1.09 30.47
N ALA A 2 27.67 1.64 31.12
CA ALA A 2 27.66 3.04 31.61
C ALA A 2 27.52 4.14 30.54
N LYS A 3 27.98 3.92 29.30
CA LYS A 3 27.97 4.94 28.23
C LYS A 3 26.55 5.35 27.78
N SER A 4 25.59 4.44 27.78
CA SER A 4 24.20 4.77 27.40
C SER A 4 23.54 5.67 28.43
N LEU A 5 23.84 5.49 29.72
CA LEU A 5 23.27 6.28 30.81
C LEU A 5 23.72 7.75 30.70
N THR A 6 25.02 7.98 30.45
CA THR A 6 25.57 9.32 30.23
C THR A 6 24.95 10.01 29.01
N THR A 7 24.58 9.24 27.98
CA THR A 7 23.98 9.77 26.75
C THR A 7 22.56 10.26 27.01
N ILE A 8 21.75 9.51 27.75
CA ILE A 8 20.39 9.91 28.15
C ILE A 8 20.43 11.19 29.00
N VAL A 9 21.35 11.29 29.95
CA VAL A 9 21.52 12.50 30.77
C VAL A 9 21.85 13.74 29.93
N LYS A 10 22.71 13.57 28.91
CA LYS A 10 23.05 14.66 27.98
C LYS A 10 21.84 15.09 27.13
N ILE A 11 21.03 14.14 26.67
CA ILE A 11 19.80 14.43 25.91
C ILE A 11 18.81 15.20 26.79
N VAL A 12 18.57 14.77 28.02
CA VAL A 12 17.66 15.48 28.95
C VAL A 12 18.17 16.91 29.22
N ARG A 13 19.49 17.07 29.38
CA ARG A 13 20.09 18.40 29.57
C ARG A 13 19.91 19.29 28.33
N LEU A 14 20.10 18.74 27.12
CA LEU A 14 19.83 19.43 25.85
C LEU A 14 18.36 19.88 25.73
N MET A 15 17.43 19.03 26.16
CA MET A 15 16.00 19.32 26.13
C MET A 15 15.61 20.45 27.09
N LYS A 16 16.24 20.51 28.27
CA LYS A 16 16.00 21.53 29.30
C LYS A 16 16.73 22.85 29.07
N ASP A 17 17.69 22.87 28.15
CA ASP A 17 18.49 24.06 27.84
C ASP A 17 17.67 25.05 27.01
N SER A 18 17.40 26.24 27.55
CA SER A 18 16.61 27.28 26.88
C SER A 18 17.36 27.97 25.72
N ASP A 19 18.68 27.85 25.67
CA ASP A 19 19.53 28.47 24.63
C ASP A 19 19.50 27.66 23.32
N VAL A 20 19.02 26.42 23.39
CA VAL A 20 18.87 25.54 22.23
C VAL A 20 17.55 25.85 21.52
N LYS A 21 17.65 26.35 20.27
CA LYS A 21 16.50 26.57 19.39
C LYS A 21 15.59 25.34 19.32
N ILE A 22 14.27 25.58 19.35
CA ILE A 22 13.25 24.52 19.34
C ILE A 22 13.41 23.57 18.14
N SER A 23 13.88 24.06 16.99
CA SER A 23 14.14 23.25 15.79
C SER A 23 15.20 22.17 16.01
N ARG A 24 16.22 22.44 16.84
CA ARG A 24 17.25 21.45 17.18
C ARG A 24 16.73 20.41 18.18
N LYS A 25 15.80 20.79 19.05
CA LYS A 25 15.11 19.85 19.96
C LYS A 25 14.10 18.97 19.20
N ALA A 26 13.46 19.53 18.18
CA ALA A 26 12.52 18.82 17.31
C ALA A 26 13.15 17.62 16.61
N LEU A 27 14.44 17.68 16.25
CA LEU A 27 15.18 16.54 15.70
C LEU A 27 15.16 15.29 16.60
N PHE A 28 15.03 15.47 17.92
CA PHE A 28 14.94 14.35 18.87
C PHE A 28 13.49 14.05 19.27
N LEU A 29 12.66 15.09 19.39
CA LEU A 29 11.24 14.94 19.76
C LEU A 29 10.41 14.30 18.65
N VAL A 30 10.62 14.64 17.38
CA VAL A 30 9.79 14.16 16.26
C VAL A 30 9.92 12.64 16.08
N PRO A 31 11.13 12.04 16.03
CA PRO A 31 11.26 10.59 15.97
C PRO A 31 10.73 9.88 17.22
N LEU A 32 10.88 10.49 18.40
CA LEU A 32 10.39 9.92 19.65
C LEU A 32 8.85 9.97 19.72
N ALA A 33 8.25 11.07 19.26
CA ALA A 33 6.81 11.21 19.12
C ALA A 33 6.27 10.22 18.09
N TYR A 34 6.98 10.01 16.98
CA TYR A 34 6.63 8.98 15.98
C TYR A 34 6.74 7.56 16.54
N LEU A 35 7.73 7.29 17.40
CA LEU A 35 7.91 5.98 18.03
C LEU A 35 6.81 5.69 19.07
N ILE A 36 6.39 6.70 19.83
CA ILE A 36 5.32 6.60 20.84
C ILE A 36 3.94 6.59 20.18
N PHE A 37 3.82 7.29 19.05
CA PHE A 37 2.59 7.42 18.29
C PHE A 37 2.77 6.89 16.87
N PRO A 38 2.86 5.55 16.69
CA PRO A 38 3.02 4.90 15.40
C PRO A 38 1.67 4.85 14.65
N PHE A 39 0.98 5.99 14.54
CA PHE A 39 -0.23 6.12 13.74
C PHE A 39 0.08 6.77 12.40
N ASP A 40 -0.46 6.13 11.37
CA ASP A 40 -0.39 6.53 9.98
C ASP A 40 -0.70 8.01 9.79
N LEU A 41 0.19 8.72 9.10
CA LEU A 41 -0.03 10.06 8.59
C LEU A 41 -1.29 10.18 7.67
N VAL A 42 -1.94 9.06 7.33
CA VAL A 42 -3.14 8.97 6.47
C VAL A 42 -4.28 8.11 7.09
N GLY A 43 -4.02 7.29 8.11
CA GLY A 43 -4.79 6.06 8.32
C GLY A 43 -5.92 6.07 9.35
N ASP A 44 -5.99 6.98 10.32
CA ASP A 44 -7.03 6.85 11.37
C ASP A 44 -7.64 8.16 11.95
N PHE A 45 -7.19 9.35 11.52
CA PHE A 45 -7.74 10.62 12.06
C PHE A 45 -8.87 11.24 11.24
N PHE A 46 -9.04 10.82 9.98
CA PHE A 46 -10.10 11.30 9.11
C PHE A 46 -10.89 10.09 8.59
N PRO A 47 -11.97 9.69 9.29
CA PRO A 47 -12.83 8.61 8.81
C PRO A 47 -13.37 8.85 7.38
N ILE A 48 -13.37 10.11 6.91
CA ILE A 48 -13.77 10.50 5.56
C ILE A 48 -12.61 10.40 4.55
N LEU A 49 -11.35 10.69 4.93
CA LEU A 49 -10.23 10.67 3.98
C LEU A 49 -9.78 9.25 3.65
N GLY A 50 -9.82 8.32 4.61
CA GLY A 50 -9.57 6.90 4.34
C GLY A 50 -10.58 6.30 3.35
N GLN A 51 -11.85 6.71 3.44
CA GLN A 51 -12.90 6.29 2.50
C GLN A 51 -12.73 6.87 1.10
N ILE A 52 -12.11 8.06 0.97
CA ILE A 52 -11.86 8.67 -0.35
C ILE A 52 -10.91 7.80 -1.18
N ASP A 53 -9.91 7.17 -0.56
CA ASP A 53 -8.99 6.27 -1.26
C ASP A 53 -9.72 5.04 -1.80
N ASP A 54 -10.56 4.39 -0.98
CA ASP A 54 -11.39 3.26 -1.40
C ASP A 54 -12.36 3.63 -2.55
N ILE A 55 -13.00 4.82 -2.46
CA ILE A 55 -13.88 5.33 -3.52
C ILE A 55 -13.09 5.63 -4.79
N ALA A 56 -11.89 6.21 -4.67
CA ALA A 56 -11.05 6.51 -5.82
C ALA A 56 -10.62 5.22 -6.55
N VAL A 57 -10.21 4.19 -5.82
CA VAL A 57 -9.92 2.86 -6.37
C VAL A 57 -11.14 2.30 -7.08
N PHE A 58 -12.32 2.37 -6.46
CA PHE A 58 -13.55 1.87 -7.07
C PHE A 58 -13.92 2.60 -8.36
N VAL A 59 -13.84 3.94 -8.38
CA VAL A 59 -14.13 4.77 -9.56
C VAL A 59 -13.17 4.45 -10.71
N VAL A 60 -11.89 4.24 -10.41
CA VAL A 60 -10.87 3.89 -11.42
C VAL A 60 -11.07 2.48 -11.95
N MET A 61 -11.46 1.52 -11.11
CA MET A 61 -11.69 0.13 -11.52
C MET A 61 -13.01 -0.07 -12.28
N TRP A 62 -14.02 0.77 -12.05
CA TRP A 62 -15.34 0.66 -12.67
C TRP A 62 -15.36 0.58 -14.21
N PRO A 63 -14.62 1.42 -14.98
CA PRO A 63 -14.58 1.29 -16.44
C PRO A 63 -13.93 -0.03 -16.90
N ILE A 64 -12.92 -0.52 -16.17
CA ILE A 64 -12.26 -1.80 -16.47
C ILE A 64 -13.26 -2.94 -16.28
N LEU A 65 -13.97 -2.93 -15.15
CA LEU A 65 -14.99 -3.92 -14.85
C LEU A 65 -16.14 -3.90 -15.87
N LYS A 66 -16.61 -2.71 -16.28
CA LYS A 66 -17.63 -2.56 -17.33
C LYS A 66 -17.16 -3.12 -18.67
N ASN A 67 -15.90 -2.90 -19.03
CA ASN A 67 -15.35 -3.45 -20.27
C ASN A 67 -15.29 -4.98 -20.23
N ILE A 68 -14.87 -5.56 -19.09
CA ILE A 68 -14.85 -7.03 -18.92
C ILE A 68 -16.27 -7.59 -18.98
N LEU A 69 -17.22 -6.98 -18.25
CA LEU A 69 -18.60 -7.44 -18.21
C LEU A 69 -19.30 -7.32 -19.57
N SER A 70 -19.04 -6.24 -20.30
CA SER A 70 -19.55 -6.06 -21.67
C SER A 70 -19.01 -7.10 -22.63
N LYS A 71 -17.76 -7.57 -22.46
CA LYS A 71 -17.19 -8.64 -23.30
C LYS A 71 -17.79 -9.99 -22.94
N TYR A 72 -18.04 -10.22 -21.65
CA TYR A 72 -18.71 -11.42 -21.16
C TYR A 72 -20.15 -11.53 -21.67
N ASP A 73 -20.94 -10.46 -21.55
CA ASP A 73 -22.35 -10.43 -21.96
C ASP A 73 -22.54 -10.56 -23.49
N ARG A 74 -21.56 -10.08 -24.27
CA ARG A 74 -21.54 -10.22 -25.74
C ARG A 74 -21.09 -11.59 -26.23
N GLY A 75 -20.71 -12.51 -25.33
CA GLY A 75 -20.22 -13.84 -25.69
C GLY A 75 -18.93 -13.78 -26.51
N ASP A 76 -18.03 -12.85 -26.19
CA ASP A 76 -16.78 -12.64 -26.93
C ASP A 76 -15.88 -13.90 -26.85
N PRO A 77 -15.60 -14.59 -27.97
CA PRO A 77 -14.91 -15.89 -28.00
C PRO A 77 -13.44 -15.83 -27.53
N ASP A 78 -12.86 -14.64 -27.42
CA ASP A 78 -11.48 -14.46 -26.93
C ASP A 78 -11.35 -14.75 -25.42
N LEU A 79 -12.45 -14.71 -24.64
CA LEU A 79 -12.47 -15.14 -23.24
C LEU A 79 -12.61 -16.68 -23.11
N GLU A 80 -13.21 -17.35 -24.09
CA GLU A 80 -13.28 -18.82 -24.16
C GLU A 80 -11.94 -19.43 -24.59
N LYS A 81 -11.19 -18.78 -25.49
CA LYS A 81 -9.86 -19.28 -25.92
C LYS A 81 -8.85 -19.35 -24.78
N SER A 82 -8.93 -18.47 -23.78
CA SER A 82 -8.09 -18.60 -22.58
C SER A 82 -8.47 -19.80 -21.70
N LYS A 83 -9.67 -20.38 -21.87
CA LYS A 83 -10.09 -21.61 -21.19
C LYS A 83 -9.81 -22.87 -22.00
N LYS A 84 -9.70 -22.77 -23.33
CA LYS A 84 -9.38 -23.89 -24.22
C LYS A 84 -7.85 -23.98 -24.40
N ASP A 85 -7.23 -24.46 -23.33
CA ASP A 85 -5.97 -25.22 -23.26
C ASP A 85 -4.86 -24.88 -24.30
N PRO A 86 -3.76 -24.19 -23.90
CA PRO A 86 -2.60 -24.02 -24.76
C PRO A 86 -1.82 -25.33 -25.02
N ASP A 87 -2.15 -26.43 -24.34
CA ASP A 87 -1.46 -27.72 -24.40
C ASP A 87 -2.30 -28.85 -25.02
N ALA A 88 -3.49 -28.53 -25.58
CA ALA A 88 -4.26 -29.50 -26.35
C ALA A 88 -3.56 -29.74 -27.71
N ILE A 89 -2.72 -30.77 -27.74
CA ILE A 89 -2.20 -31.36 -28.96
C ILE A 89 -3.40 -31.94 -29.72
N ASP A 90 -3.79 -31.31 -30.83
CA ASP A 90 -4.71 -31.90 -31.79
C ASP A 90 -4.06 -33.17 -32.36
N ILE A 91 -4.54 -34.33 -31.91
CA ILE A 91 -4.21 -35.63 -32.52
C ILE A 91 -5.21 -35.86 -33.66
N ASP A 92 -5.20 -34.96 -34.65
CA ASP A 92 -5.87 -35.15 -35.93
C ASP A 92 -4.82 -35.61 -36.95
N ASP A 93 -4.47 -36.91 -36.90
CA ASP A 93 -4.23 -37.73 -38.09
C ASP A 93 -3.72 -39.12 -37.68
N TYR A 94 -4.54 -40.17 -37.84
CA TYR A 94 -4.15 -41.41 -38.50
C TYR A 94 -5.42 -42.10 -39.02
N THR A 95 -5.62 -41.99 -40.33
CA THR A 95 -6.61 -42.73 -41.11
C THR A 95 -6.36 -44.23 -41.03
N VAL A 96 -7.35 -44.99 -40.58
CA VAL A 96 -7.40 -46.44 -40.78
C VAL A 96 -8.04 -46.70 -42.15
N GLU A 97 -7.23 -47.14 -43.11
CA GLU A 97 -7.70 -47.82 -44.33
C GLU A 97 -8.34 -49.18 -43.99
#